data_AF-A0A4U2YS59-F1
#
_entry.id   AF-A0A4U2YS59-F1
#
_cell.length_a   1.000
_cell.length_b   1.000
_cell.length_c   1.000
_cell.angle_alpha   90.00
_cell.angle_beta   90.00
_cell.angle_gamma   90.00
#
_symmetry.space_group_name_H-M   'P 1'
#
loop_
_entity.id
_entity.type
_entity.pdbx_description
1 polymer ?
#
loop_
_entity_poly.entity_id
_entity_poly.type
_entity_poly.pdbx_seq_one_letter_code
_entity_poly.pdbx_strand_id
1 'polypeptide(L)'
;MTDDDLLALLDATLGETLTPAGFSAAQGGWDGVTFFAPQRAFGEQFPWLPQASPEEWQRGHSTDLTIDFDQTTGLIARIDLEGRSLPSTVYAVGAGALSAELKTAYARPLAECLPVVAEALETIFREPDPAPAEPEPAEEPYDGGPVDDYA
;
A
#
# COMPACT_ATOMS: atom_id res chain seq x y z
N MET A 1 -6.29 23.24 -14.79
CA MET A 1 -5.13 22.36 -14.60
C MET A 1 -5.02 21.53 -15.86
N THR A 2 -3.94 21.66 -16.60
CA THR A 2 -3.62 20.81 -17.77
C THR A 2 -3.12 19.44 -17.30
N ASP A 3 -2.89 18.51 -18.23
CA ASP A 3 -2.20 17.25 -17.91
C ASP A 3 -0.77 17.52 -17.41
N ASP A 4 -0.04 18.45 -18.03
CA ASP A 4 1.30 18.84 -17.59
C ASP A 4 1.30 19.41 -16.15
N ASP A 5 0.30 20.23 -15.81
CA ASP A 5 0.14 20.77 -14.44
C ASP A 5 -0.13 19.64 -13.44
N LEU A 6 -0.94 18.64 -13.82
CA LEU A 6 -1.26 17.48 -12.99
C LEU A 6 -0.02 16.62 -12.75
N LEU A 7 0.72 16.27 -13.80
CA LEU A 7 1.93 15.46 -13.71
C LEU A 7 2.99 16.18 -12.86
N ALA A 8 3.18 17.48 -13.06
CA ALA A 8 4.11 18.28 -12.25
C ALA A 8 3.71 18.31 -10.77
N LEU A 9 2.40 18.43 -10.46
CA LEU A 9 1.90 18.38 -9.08
C LEU A 9 2.16 17.02 -8.44
N LEU A 10 1.89 15.93 -9.15
CA LEU A 10 2.08 14.58 -8.65
C LEU A 10 3.57 14.26 -8.44
N ASP A 11 4.43 14.60 -9.39
CA ASP A 11 5.88 14.42 -9.23
C ASP A 11 6.42 15.29 -8.08
N ALA A 12 5.96 16.53 -7.92
CA ALA A 12 6.38 17.39 -6.83
C ALA A 12 5.93 16.90 -5.44
N THR A 13 4.79 16.21 -5.36
CA THR A 13 4.22 15.79 -4.07
C THR A 13 4.57 14.36 -3.69
N LEU A 14 4.63 13.45 -4.67
CA LEU A 14 4.86 12.03 -4.45
C LEU A 14 6.27 11.59 -4.87
N GLY A 15 6.97 12.38 -5.69
CA GLY A 15 8.28 12.02 -6.24
C GLY A 15 9.36 11.82 -5.17
N GLU A 16 9.31 12.56 -4.06
CA GLU A 16 10.24 12.38 -2.92
C GLU A 16 10.12 11.00 -2.28
N THR A 17 8.92 10.42 -2.29
CA THR A 17 8.65 9.07 -1.76
C THR A 17 8.85 7.98 -2.83
N LEU A 18 8.41 8.23 -4.06
CA LEU A 18 8.40 7.24 -5.14
C LEU A 18 9.76 7.04 -5.81
N THR A 19 10.54 8.10 -6.00
CA THR A 19 11.85 8.00 -6.66
C THR A 19 12.83 7.11 -5.88
N PRO A 20 12.98 7.24 -4.55
CA PRO A 20 13.84 6.33 -3.76
C PRO A 20 13.32 4.88 -3.72
N ALA A 21 12.02 4.68 -3.94
CA ALA A 21 11.40 3.36 -4.08
C ALA A 21 11.57 2.75 -5.49
N GLY A 22 12.28 3.45 -6.39
CA GLY A 22 12.63 2.95 -7.72
C GLY A 22 11.57 3.19 -8.80
N PHE A 23 10.55 3.99 -8.53
CA PHE A 23 9.55 4.36 -9.53
C PHE A 23 10.06 5.43 -10.50
N SER A 24 9.54 5.37 -11.72
CA SER A 24 9.69 6.43 -12.73
C SER A 24 8.95 7.70 -12.35
N ALA A 25 9.15 8.77 -13.12
CA ALA A 25 8.24 9.92 -13.12
C ALA A 25 6.81 9.52 -13.56
N ALA A 26 5.84 10.34 -13.20
CA ALA A 26 4.44 10.19 -13.58
C ALA A 26 4.26 10.18 -15.12
N GLN A 27 3.37 9.32 -15.61
CA GLN A 27 2.96 9.27 -17.02
C GLN A 27 1.44 9.18 -17.13
N GLY A 28 0.86 9.82 -18.15
CA GLY A 28 -0.59 9.80 -18.40
C GLY A 28 -1.20 11.19 -18.32
N GLY A 29 -2.41 11.28 -17.79
CA GLY A 29 -3.17 12.52 -17.69
C GLY A 29 -4.41 12.36 -16.82
N TRP A 30 -5.41 13.21 -17.03
CA TRP A 30 -6.64 13.14 -16.25
C TRP A 30 -7.40 11.81 -16.39
N ASP A 31 -7.22 11.06 -17.48
CA ASP A 31 -7.80 9.73 -17.67
C ASP A 31 -7.13 8.63 -16.84
N GLY A 32 -5.95 8.91 -16.30
CA GLY A 32 -5.20 8.02 -15.40
C GLY A 32 -3.71 8.37 -15.41
N VAL A 33 -3.08 8.29 -14.25
CA VAL A 33 -1.63 8.48 -14.09
C VAL A 33 -0.99 7.20 -13.59
N THR A 34 0.16 6.83 -14.16
CA THR A 34 0.91 5.64 -13.75
C THR A 34 2.37 5.96 -13.45
N PHE A 35 2.91 5.33 -12.42
CA PHE A 35 4.33 5.27 -12.10
C PHE A 35 4.78 3.81 -12.19
N PHE A 36 6.00 3.57 -12.71
CA PHE A 36 6.51 2.22 -12.94
C PHE A 36 7.81 1.97 -12.18
N ALA A 37 7.93 0.84 -11.51
CA ALA A 37 9.19 0.33 -10.96
C ALA A 37 9.52 -1.05 -11.55
N PRO A 38 10.79 -1.44 -11.74
CA PRO A 38 11.12 -2.81 -12.14
C PRO A 38 10.69 -3.82 -11.06
N GLN A 39 9.79 -4.76 -11.40
CA GLN A 39 9.16 -5.67 -10.41
C GLN A 39 10.18 -6.41 -9.55
N ARG A 40 11.27 -6.87 -10.17
CA ARG A 40 12.33 -7.59 -9.45
C ARG A 40 13.00 -6.72 -8.39
N ALA A 41 13.39 -5.50 -8.76
CA ALA A 41 14.06 -4.58 -7.83
C ALA A 41 13.12 -4.15 -6.70
N PHE A 42 11.85 -3.89 -7.04
CA PHE A 42 10.82 -3.56 -6.06
C PHE A 42 10.60 -4.69 -5.04
N GLY A 43 10.46 -5.94 -5.50
CA GLY A 43 10.27 -7.09 -4.61
C GLY A 43 11.49 -7.40 -3.74
N GLU A 44 12.70 -7.15 -4.25
CA GLU A 44 13.94 -7.25 -3.46
C GLU A 44 14.04 -6.15 -2.39
N GLN A 45 13.55 -4.93 -2.68
CA GLN A 45 13.60 -3.78 -1.76
C GLN A 45 12.50 -3.79 -0.70
N PHE A 46 11.30 -4.28 -1.03
CA PHE A 46 10.12 -4.27 -0.16
C PHE A 46 9.52 -5.67 0.06
N PRO A 47 10.28 -6.65 0.55
CA PRO A 47 9.86 -8.06 0.61
C PRO A 47 8.66 -8.32 1.54
N TRP A 48 8.34 -7.40 2.45
CA TRP A 48 7.17 -7.49 3.33
C TRP A 48 5.85 -7.10 2.65
N LEU A 49 5.91 -6.44 1.50
CA LEU A 49 4.71 -6.01 0.79
C LEU A 49 4.05 -7.19 0.07
N PRO A 50 2.70 -7.23 0.02
CA PRO A 50 1.98 -8.22 -0.77
C PRO A 50 2.44 -8.30 -2.23
N GLN A 51 2.88 -7.16 -2.80
CA GLN A 51 3.35 -7.04 -4.17
C GLN A 51 4.71 -7.68 -4.44
N ALA A 52 5.50 -7.99 -3.40
CA ALA A 52 6.77 -8.70 -3.56
C ALA A 52 6.58 -10.19 -3.92
N SER A 53 5.41 -10.75 -3.60
CA SER A 53 5.04 -12.14 -3.90
C SER A 53 3.74 -12.19 -4.73
N PRO A 54 3.74 -11.67 -5.97
CA PRO A 54 2.55 -11.64 -6.80
C PRO A 54 2.10 -13.06 -7.16
N GLU A 55 0.78 -13.24 -7.30
CA GLU A 55 0.23 -14.49 -7.83
C GLU A 55 0.73 -14.73 -9.26
N GLU A 56 0.76 -15.98 -9.74
CA GLU A 56 1.35 -16.31 -11.06
C GLU A 56 0.77 -15.51 -12.23
N TRP A 57 -0.52 -15.17 -12.16
CA TRP A 57 -1.20 -14.37 -13.19
C TRP A 57 -0.93 -12.86 -13.07
N GLN A 58 -0.28 -12.40 -11.99
CA GLN A 58 0.11 -11.01 -11.72
C GLN A 58 1.62 -10.78 -11.92
N ARG A 59 2.36 -11.74 -12.48
CA ARG A 59 3.80 -11.58 -12.72
C ARG A 59 4.05 -10.69 -13.94
N GLY A 60 3.84 -9.39 -13.77
CA GLY A 60 4.30 -8.35 -14.68
C GLY A 60 5.83 -8.20 -14.66
N HIS A 61 6.35 -7.45 -15.63
CA HIS A 61 7.76 -7.02 -15.63
C HIS A 61 7.99 -5.77 -14.75
N SER A 62 6.92 -5.04 -14.43
CA SER A 62 6.91 -3.85 -13.60
C SER A 62 5.97 -4.02 -12.41
N THR A 63 6.24 -3.24 -11.37
CA THR A 63 5.28 -2.88 -10.32
C THR A 63 4.69 -1.53 -10.70
N ASP A 64 3.37 -1.45 -10.78
CA ASP A 64 2.69 -0.22 -11.23
C ASP A 64 1.96 0.46 -10.07
N LEU A 65 2.17 1.76 -9.88
CA LEU A 65 1.28 2.60 -9.07
C LEU A 65 0.39 3.40 -10.01
N THR A 66 -0.91 3.16 -9.95
CA THR A 66 -1.91 3.82 -10.79
C THR A 66 -2.79 4.74 -9.96
N ILE A 67 -3.08 5.93 -10.47
CA ILE A 67 -4.00 6.91 -9.89
C ILE A 67 -5.06 7.20 -10.95
N ASP A 68 -6.29 6.81 -10.66
CA ASP A 68 -7.42 7.10 -11.55
C ASP A 68 -8.27 8.22 -10.96
N PHE A 69 -8.81 9.05 -11.85
CA PHE A 69 -9.64 10.19 -11.50
C PHE A 69 -11.08 9.99 -11.99
N ASP A 70 -12.02 10.42 -11.17
CA ASP A 70 -13.41 10.56 -11.58
C ASP A 70 -13.54 11.76 -12.53
N GLN A 71 -13.87 11.51 -13.79
CA GLN A 71 -13.92 12.53 -14.83
C GLN A 71 -15.04 13.58 -14.63
N THR A 72 -16.00 13.31 -13.73
CA THR A 72 -17.12 14.22 -13.46
C THR A 72 -16.75 15.23 -12.38
N THR A 73 -16.03 14.76 -11.36
CA THR A 73 -15.73 15.51 -10.13
C THR A 73 -14.28 15.98 -10.06
N GLY A 74 -13.38 15.38 -10.84
CA GLY A 74 -11.93 15.62 -10.79
C GLY A 74 -11.25 15.09 -9.53
N LEU A 75 -11.95 14.27 -8.73
CA LEU A 75 -11.44 13.66 -7.51
C LEU A 75 -10.72 12.35 -7.83
N ILE A 76 -9.88 11.88 -6.90
CA ILE A 76 -9.28 10.55 -7.01
C ILE A 76 -10.38 9.51 -6.87
N ALA A 77 -10.54 8.67 -7.89
CA ALA A 77 -11.46 7.54 -7.86
C ALA A 77 -10.82 6.33 -7.17
N ARG A 78 -9.55 6.04 -7.48
CA ARG A 78 -8.77 4.97 -6.85
C ARG A 78 -7.27 5.21 -7.01
N ILE A 79 -6.51 4.58 -6.12
CA ILE A 79 -5.06 4.40 -6.26
C ILE A 79 -4.77 2.93 -6.04
N ASP A 80 -4.16 2.28 -7.01
CA ASP A 80 -3.78 0.87 -6.92
C ASP A 80 -2.26 0.71 -7.07
N LEU A 81 -1.68 -0.12 -6.20
CA LEU A 81 -0.30 -0.59 -6.29
C LEU A 81 -0.31 -2.06 -6.71
N GLU A 82 0.12 -2.33 -7.94
CA GLU A 82 0.08 -3.63 -8.61
C GLU A 82 -1.32 -4.26 -8.55
N GLY A 83 -2.33 -3.48 -8.95
CA GLY A 83 -3.73 -3.90 -8.96
C GLY A 83 -4.39 -4.10 -7.59
N ARG A 84 -3.66 -3.89 -6.48
CA ARG A 84 -4.20 -3.87 -5.12
C ARG A 84 -4.36 -2.42 -4.65
N SER A 85 -5.55 -2.07 -4.17
CA SER A 85 -5.79 -0.71 -3.71
C SER A 85 -4.82 -0.29 -2.60
N LEU A 86 -4.30 0.95 -2.69
CA LEU A 86 -3.35 1.50 -1.74
C LEU A 86 -3.87 1.42 -0.28
N PRO A 87 -5.15 1.73 0.04
CA PRO A 87 -5.67 1.52 1.39
C PRO A 87 -5.59 0.08 1.87
N SER A 88 -5.73 -0.91 0.98
CA SER A 88 -5.61 -2.33 1.34
C SER A 88 -4.17 -2.71 1.63
N THR A 89 -3.21 -2.16 0.88
CA THR A 89 -1.77 -2.35 1.14
C THR A 89 -1.37 -1.70 2.47
N VAL A 90 -1.83 -0.47 2.75
CA VAL A 90 -1.61 0.22 4.04
C VAL A 90 -2.18 -0.57 5.21
N TYR A 91 -3.36 -1.16 5.05
CA TYR A 91 -3.95 -2.02 6.07
C TYR A 91 -3.11 -3.28 6.32
N ALA A 92 -2.59 -3.89 5.24
CA ALA A 92 -1.78 -5.12 5.33
C ALA A 92 -0.47 -4.93 6.11
N VAL A 93 0.10 -3.71 6.10
CA VAL A 93 1.30 -3.38 6.90
C VAL A 93 0.97 -2.91 8.33
N GLY A 94 -0.28 -3.07 8.79
CA GLY A 94 -0.69 -2.76 10.17
C GLY A 94 -1.14 -1.31 10.40
N ALA A 95 -1.15 -0.46 9.38
CA ALA A 95 -1.53 0.95 9.51
C ALA A 95 -3.04 1.19 9.30
N GLY A 96 -3.88 0.48 10.06
CA GLY A 96 -5.34 0.48 9.88
C GLY A 96 -6.01 1.86 9.98
N ALA A 97 -5.54 2.72 10.88
CA ALA A 97 -6.05 4.09 11.02
C ALA A 97 -5.79 4.93 9.76
N LEU A 98 -4.56 4.87 9.25
CA LEU A 98 -4.17 5.57 8.02
C LEU A 98 -4.91 5.01 6.79
N SER A 99 -5.17 3.71 6.74
CA SER A 99 -6.01 3.10 5.69
C SER A 99 -7.42 3.70 5.66
N ALA A 100 -8.04 3.92 6.84
CA ALA A 100 -9.36 4.52 6.93
C ALA A 100 -9.35 6.01 6.56
N GLU A 101 -8.32 6.74 6.97
CA GLU A 101 -8.13 8.14 6.60
C GLU A 101 -7.95 8.30 5.09
N LEU A 102 -7.11 7.46 4.47
CA LEU A 102 -6.85 7.47 3.03
C LEU A 102 -8.14 7.23 2.22
N LYS A 103 -8.98 6.29 2.62
CA LYS A 103 -10.29 6.06 1.97
C LYS A 103 -11.18 7.30 2.02
N THR A 104 -11.18 8.00 3.15
CA THR A 104 -11.93 9.24 3.31
C THR A 104 -11.30 10.37 2.49
N ALA A 105 -9.98 10.32 2.28
CA ALA A 105 -9.24 11.33 1.54
C ALA A 105 -9.63 11.43 0.07
N TYR A 106 -9.98 10.31 -0.57
CA TYR A 106 -10.34 10.28 -1.99
C TYR A 106 -11.56 11.14 -2.35
N ALA A 107 -12.43 11.43 -1.38
CA ALA A 107 -13.58 12.31 -1.57
C ALA A 107 -13.22 13.82 -1.45
N ARG A 108 -11.95 14.17 -1.27
CA ARG A 108 -11.46 15.56 -1.13
C ARG A 108 -10.70 16.02 -2.37
N PRO A 109 -10.60 17.35 -2.61
CA PRO A 109 -9.79 17.89 -3.70
C PRO A 109 -8.36 17.35 -3.69
N LEU A 110 -7.77 17.20 -4.87
CA LEU A 110 -6.46 16.56 -5.07
C LEU A 110 -5.37 17.10 -4.13
N ALA A 111 -5.25 18.42 -4.01
CA ALA A 111 -4.25 19.06 -3.14
C ALA A 111 -4.41 18.73 -1.65
N GLU A 112 -5.61 18.40 -1.19
CA GLU A 112 -5.88 17.97 0.19
C GLU A 112 -5.68 16.46 0.38
N CYS A 113 -5.90 15.69 -0.68
CA CYS A 113 -5.74 14.24 -0.66
C CYS A 113 -4.27 13.82 -0.75
N LEU A 114 -3.45 14.50 -1.57
CA LEU A 114 -2.08 14.09 -1.86
C LEU A 114 -1.17 13.97 -0.64
N PRO A 115 -1.23 14.84 0.39
CA PRO A 115 -0.43 14.65 1.61
C PRO A 115 -0.72 13.30 2.31
N VAL A 116 -1.98 12.88 2.35
CA VAL A 116 -2.37 11.58 2.95
C VAL A 116 -1.90 10.42 2.08
N VAL A 117 -1.90 10.58 0.76
CA VAL A 117 -1.35 9.59 -0.18
C VAL A 117 0.17 9.45 0.01
N ALA A 118 0.90 10.56 0.16
CA ALA A 118 2.34 10.55 0.42
C ALA A 118 2.65 9.83 1.74
N GLU A 119 1.95 10.17 2.84
CA GLU A 119 2.10 9.50 4.14
C GLU A 119 1.82 7.98 4.05
N ALA A 120 0.78 7.60 3.30
CA ALA A 120 0.46 6.20 3.04
C ALA A 120 1.59 5.47 2.29
N LEU A 121 2.16 6.10 1.25
CA LEU A 121 3.29 5.54 0.50
C LEU A 121 4.54 5.40 1.38
N GLU A 122 4.87 6.44 2.15
CA GLU A 122 5.99 6.39 3.10
C GLU A 122 5.84 5.28 4.13
N THR A 123 4.61 5.07 4.61
CA THR A 123 4.29 4.03 5.58
C THR A 123 4.50 2.64 4.99
N ILE A 124 4.04 2.37 3.75
CA ILE A 124 4.19 1.03 3.16
C ILE A 124 5.63 0.73 2.73
N PHE A 125 6.42 1.74 2.37
CA PHE A 125 7.82 1.56 1.99
C PHE A 125 8.78 1.49 3.18
N ARG A 126 8.27 1.64 4.41
CA ARG A 126 9.04 1.36 5.62
C ARG A 126 8.84 -0.09 6.02
N GLU A 127 9.93 -0.76 6.41
CA GLU A 127 9.84 -2.08 7.01
C GLU A 127 8.96 -2.01 8.27
N PRO A 128 7.92 -2.85 8.39
CA PRO A 128 7.06 -2.83 9.56
C PRO A 128 7.85 -3.25 10.80
N ASP A 129 7.61 -2.57 11.92
CA ASP A 129 8.16 -3.01 13.20
C ASP A 129 7.70 -4.45 13.48
N PRO A 130 8.59 -5.33 13.98
CA PRO A 130 8.20 -6.68 14.33
C PRO A 130 7.05 -6.60 15.34
N ALA A 131 5.96 -7.31 15.04
CA ALA A 131 4.82 -7.38 15.95
C ALA A 131 5.32 -7.80 17.34
N PRO A 132 4.79 -7.21 18.42
CA PRO A 132 5.10 -7.69 19.77
C PRO A 132 4.79 -9.19 19.80
N ALA A 133 5.76 -9.98 20.29
CA ALA A 133 5.60 -11.42 20.39
C ALA A 133 4.25 -11.73 21.04
N GLU A 134 3.47 -12.61 20.41
CA GLU A 134 2.22 -13.06 20.99
C GLU A 134 2.51 -13.55 22.41
N PRO A 135 1.70 -13.16 23.42
CA PRO A 135 1.90 -13.67 24.77
C PRO A 135 1.88 -15.19 24.70
N GLU A 136 2.93 -15.84 25.22
CA GLU A 136 2.98 -17.29 25.27
C GLU A 136 1.65 -17.80 25.87
N PRO A 137 1.02 -18.81 25.26
CA PRO A 137 -0.21 -19.37 25.80
C PRO A 137 0.06 -19.71 27.25
N ALA A 138 -0.74 -19.14 28.16
CA ALA A 138 -0.64 -19.44 29.57
C ALA A 138 -0.70 -20.96 29.72
N GLU A 139 0.32 -21.58 30.32
CA GLU A 139 0.31 -23.00 30.64
C GLU A 139 -0.98 -23.28 31.41
N GLU A 140 -1.95 -23.92 30.76
CA GLU A 140 -3.13 -24.40 31.47
C GLU A 140 -2.62 -25.34 32.57
N PRO A 141 -2.97 -25.11 33.85
CA PRO A 141 -2.60 -26.03 34.89
C PRO A 141 -3.19 -27.39 34.51
N TYR A 142 -2.32 -28.36 34.29
CA TYR A 142 -2.68 -29.75 34.03
C TYR A 142 -3.57 -30.24 35.19
N ASP A 143 -4.88 -30.21 35.00
CA ASP A 143 -5.83 -30.83 35.92
C ASP A 143 -5.77 -32.32 35.63
N GLY A 144 -4.88 -33.00 36.36
CA GLY A 144 -4.67 -34.44 36.28
C GLY A 144 -5.96 -35.18 36.61
N GLY A 145 -6.80 -35.37 35.59
CA GLY A 145 -8.00 -36.18 35.68
C GLY A 145 -7.66 -37.60 36.16
N PRO A 146 -8.57 -38.23 36.93
CA PRO A 146 -8.29 -39.52 37.56
C PRO A 146 -7.98 -40.58 36.51
N VAL A 147 -6.86 -41.27 36.72
CA VAL A 147 -6.47 -42.46 35.97
C VAL A 147 -7.44 -43.57 36.34
N ASP A 148 -8.33 -43.93 35.42
CA ASP A 148 -9.23 -45.07 35.57
C ASP A 148 -8.41 -46.36 35.39
N ASP A 149 -7.94 -46.92 36.51
CA ASP A 149 -7.36 -48.26 36.59
C ASP A 149 -8.49 -49.30 36.45
N TYR A 150 -8.76 -49.77 35.22
CA TYR A 150 -9.56 -50.97 35.01
C TYR A 150 -8.70 -52.22 35.25
N ALA A 151 -8.92 -52.86 36.40
CA ALA A 151 -8.44 -54.19 36.75
C ALA A 151 -9.31 -55.31 36.18
#